data_AF-A0A8S0VQT2-F1
#
_entry.id   AF-A0A8S0VQT2-F1
#
_cell.length_a   1.000
_cell.length_b   1.000
_cell.length_c   1.000
_cell.angle_alpha   90.00
_cell.angle_beta   90.00
_cell.angle_gamma   90.00
#
_symmetry.space_group_name_H-M   'P 1'
#
loop_
_entity.id
_entity.type
_entity.pdbx_description
1 polymer ?
#
loop_
_entity_poly.entity_id
_entity_poly.type
_entity_poly.pdbx_seq_one_letter_code
_entity_poly.pdbx_strand_id
1 'polypeptide(L)'
;MAMYCSRECQKKDWPGHKLSCKEATSPIPRLLSGLMANPVLILDLHTALAIMFNIATIPANPPPPFRPEDKVDQKAEAKAFALALKDARPNPGNWDEVPFIAQCTVDLEPCDYNDVSRVLSGEVTDVQCATIEGRLHLRDLCPSEFSAPPIPIASVSRPRSEE
;
A
#
# COMPACT_ATOMS: atom_id res chain seq x y z
N MET A 1 -25.41 3.76 14.49
CA MET A 1 -24.63 4.10 15.69
C MET A 1 -25.62 4.43 16.79
N ALA A 2 -25.70 3.62 17.85
CA ALA A 2 -26.65 3.86 18.95
C ALA A 2 -25.98 4.73 20.02
N MET A 3 -26.68 5.75 20.52
CA MET A 3 -26.24 6.53 21.68
C MET A 3 -27.03 6.11 22.91
N TYR A 4 -26.33 5.92 24.02
CA TYR A 4 -26.90 5.56 25.31
C TYR A 4 -26.57 6.66 26.32
N CYS A 5 -27.51 6.99 27.21
CA CYS A 5 -27.28 7.99 28.26
C CYS A 5 -26.35 7.48 29.37
N SER A 6 -26.18 6.16 29.52
CA SER A 6 -25.28 5.56 30.50
C SER A 6 -24.81 4.15 30.08
N ARG A 7 -23.81 3.63 30.80
CA ARG A 7 -23.33 2.24 30.60
C ARG A 7 -24.35 1.20 31.04
N GLU A 8 -25.17 1.49 32.06
CA GLU A 8 -26.24 0.57 32.49
C GLU A 8 -27.31 0.42 31.39
N CYS A 9 -27.70 1.52 30.75
CA CYS A 9 -28.64 1.51 29.62
C CYS A 9 -28.11 0.71 28.43
N GLN A 10 -26.81 0.88 28.11
CA GLN A 10 -26.17 0.08 27.06
C GLN A 10 -26.19 -1.42 27.38
N LYS A 11 -25.79 -1.81 28.60
CA LYS A 11 -25.74 -3.24 28.99
C LYS A 11 -27.13 -3.88 28.99
N LYS A 12 -28.16 -3.14 29.41
CA LYS A 12 -29.55 -3.61 29.42
C LYS A 12 -30.08 -3.86 28.01
N ASP A 13 -29.73 -3.00 27.06
CA ASP A 13 -30.15 -3.10 25.66
C ASP A 13 -29.23 -4.00 24.80
N TRP A 14 -28.02 -4.30 25.29
CA TRP A 14 -27.00 -5.04 24.55
C TRP A 14 -27.46 -6.37 23.94
N PRO A 15 -28.26 -7.23 24.61
CA PRO A 15 -28.70 -8.49 24.02
C PRO A 15 -29.54 -8.32 22.75
N GLY A 16 -30.39 -7.29 22.70
CA GLY A 16 -31.17 -6.95 21.50
C GLY A 16 -30.36 -6.16 20.48
N HIS A 17 -29.56 -5.21 20.95
CA HIS A 17 -28.67 -4.43 20.09
C HIS A 17 -27.68 -5.31 19.33
N LYS A 18 -27.07 -6.31 19.97
CA LYS A 18 -26.07 -7.20 19.35
C LYS A 18 -26.57 -7.87 18.07
N LEU A 19 -27.87 -8.15 17.96
CA LEU A 19 -28.48 -8.76 16.77
C LEU A 19 -28.58 -7.80 15.59
N SER A 20 -28.70 -6.50 15.86
CA SER A 20 -28.80 -5.44 14.85
C SER A 20 -27.50 -4.65 14.66
N CYS A 21 -26.58 -4.79 15.62
CA CYS A 21 -25.24 -4.25 15.55
C CYS A 21 -24.50 -5.03 14.47
N LYS A 22 -24.46 -4.47 13.27
CA LYS A 22 -23.43 -4.83 12.31
C LYS A 22 -22.13 -4.38 12.96
N GLU A 23 -21.45 -5.31 13.65
CA GLU A 23 -20.05 -5.14 13.99
C GLU A 23 -19.41 -4.56 12.75
N ALA A 24 -18.78 -3.39 12.86
CA ALA A 24 -17.95 -2.87 11.79
C ALA A 24 -16.89 -3.95 11.57
N THR A 25 -17.17 -4.85 10.62
CA THR A 25 -16.52 -6.16 10.54
C THR A 25 -15.07 -6.01 10.13
N SER A 26 -14.71 -4.83 9.63
CA SER A 26 -13.34 -4.48 9.42
C SER A 26 -12.75 -3.91 10.72
N PRO A 27 -11.70 -4.51 11.28
CA PRO A 27 -10.86 -3.85 12.29
C PRO A 27 -10.16 -2.60 11.71
N ILE A 28 -10.17 -2.47 10.38
CA ILE A 28 -9.53 -1.43 9.58
C ILE A 28 -9.87 -0.01 10.06
N PRO A 29 -11.13 0.41 10.29
CA PRO A 29 -11.43 1.78 10.69
C PRO A 29 -10.91 2.10 12.09
N ARG A 30 -10.88 1.10 13.00
CA ARG A 30 -10.32 1.27 14.34
C ARG A 30 -8.81 1.38 14.31
N LEU A 31 -8.15 0.54 13.51
CA LEU A 31 -6.71 0.62 13.27
C LEU A 31 -6.34 1.94 12.61
N LEU A 32 -7.05 2.33 11.55
CA LEU A 32 -6.85 3.57 10.82
C LEU A 32 -7.04 4.78 11.73
N SER A 33 -8.07 4.78 12.58
CA SER A 33 -8.28 5.85 13.56
C SER A 33 -7.17 5.93 14.60
N GLY A 34 -6.59 4.80 15.01
CA GLY A 34 -5.43 4.78 15.91
C GLY A 34 -4.16 5.27 15.21
N LEU A 35 -3.95 4.87 13.96
CA LEU A 35 -2.79 5.25 13.15
C LEU A 35 -2.82 6.76 12.83
N MET A 36 -3.99 7.29 12.48
CA MET A 36 -4.24 8.71 12.24
C MET A 36 -4.25 9.56 13.53
N ALA A 37 -4.31 8.96 14.72
CA ALA A 37 -4.19 9.70 15.97
C ALA A 37 -2.73 10.01 16.35
N ASN A 38 -1.75 9.37 15.71
CA ASN A 38 -0.33 9.59 15.94
C ASN A 38 0.29 10.45 14.82
N PRO A 39 0.70 11.70 15.09
CA PRO A 39 1.22 12.60 14.05
C PRO A 39 2.53 12.11 13.42
N VAL A 40 3.34 11.32 14.13
CA VAL A 40 4.58 10.75 13.60
C VAL A 40 4.25 9.69 12.55
N LEU A 41 3.35 8.76 12.85
CA LEU A 41 2.92 7.73 11.90
C LEU A 41 2.23 8.32 10.67
N ILE A 42 1.51 9.44 10.82
CA ILE A 42 0.96 10.17 9.67
C ILE A 42 2.08 10.67 8.75
N LEU A 43 3.11 11.28 9.33
CA LEU A 43 4.24 11.81 8.57
C LEU A 43 5.00 10.70 7.85
N ASP A 44 5.22 9.57 8.52
CA ASP A 44 5.88 8.39 7.95
C ASP A 44 5.07 7.80 6.79
N LEU A 45 3.75 7.67 6.96
CA LEU A 45 2.86 7.19 5.92
C LEU A 45 2.86 8.12 4.70
N HIS A 46 2.81 9.44 4.91
CA HIS A 46 2.92 10.41 3.82
C HIS A 46 4.25 10.34 3.10
N THR A 47 5.35 10.18 3.84
CA THR A 47 6.70 10.09 3.26
C THR A 47 6.84 8.81 2.44
N ALA A 48 6.39 7.68 2.98
CA ALA A 48 6.37 6.41 2.28
C ALA A 48 5.54 6.48 0.99
N LEU A 49 4.34 7.09 1.04
CA LEU A 49 3.51 7.29 -0.15
C LEU A 49 4.21 8.22 -1.15
N ALA A 50 4.82 9.32 -0.70
CA ALA A 50 5.55 10.24 -1.59
C ALA A 50 6.72 9.56 -2.31
N ILE A 51 7.42 8.65 -1.63
CA ILE A 51 8.51 7.85 -2.21
C ILE A 51 7.95 6.79 -3.17
N MET A 52 6.96 6.01 -2.74
CA MET A 52 6.37 4.94 -3.56
C MET A 52 5.73 5.46 -4.85
N PHE A 53 5.06 6.61 -4.78
CA PHE A 53 4.47 7.26 -5.95
C PHE A 53 5.43 8.20 -6.68
N ASN A 54 6.71 8.22 -6.27
CA ASN A 54 7.75 9.04 -6.85
C ASN A 54 7.34 10.53 -6.98
N ILE A 55 6.56 11.03 -6.03
CA ILE A 55 6.06 12.41 -6.01
C ILE A 55 7.22 13.40 -5.86
N ALA A 56 8.32 12.95 -5.25
CA ALA A 56 9.52 13.75 -5.06
C ALA A 56 10.33 13.96 -6.36
N THR A 57 10.15 13.15 -7.41
CA THR A 57 10.76 13.46 -8.71
C THR A 57 9.92 14.50 -9.41
N ILE A 58 10.15 15.77 -9.06
CA ILE A 58 9.79 16.86 -9.94
C ILE A 58 10.63 16.65 -11.21
N PRO A 59 10.02 16.41 -12.39
CA PRO A 59 10.79 16.27 -13.61
C PRO A 59 11.62 17.54 -13.81
N ALA A 60 12.89 17.39 -14.23
CA ALA A 60 13.82 18.50 -14.45
C ALA A 60 13.26 19.59 -15.39
N ASN A 61 12.28 19.22 -16.21
CA ASN A 61 11.36 20.15 -16.87
C ASN A 61 10.00 20.09 -16.16
N PRO A 62 9.69 21.01 -15.23
CA PRO A 62 8.35 21.10 -14.70
C PRO A 62 7.40 21.37 -15.88
N PRO A 63 6.22 20.72 -15.93
CA PRO A 63 5.20 21.05 -16.92
C PRO A 63 4.94 22.57 -16.84
N PRO A 64 4.70 23.24 -17.99
CA PRO A 64 4.46 24.68 -18.00
C PRO A 64 3.36 25.01 -16.99
N PRO A 65 3.48 26.14 -16.25
CA PRO A 65 2.52 26.51 -15.22
C PRO A 65 1.11 26.46 -15.80
N PHE A 66 0.21 25.76 -15.10
CA PHE A 66 -1.19 25.61 -15.48
C PHE A 66 -1.75 26.98 -15.85
N ARG A 67 -2.02 27.20 -17.13
CA ARG A 67 -2.69 28.43 -17.58
C ARG A 67 -4.16 28.27 -17.25
N PRO A 68 -4.77 29.13 -16.43
CA PRO A 68 -6.20 29.04 -16.08
C PRO A 68 -7.13 29.22 -17.30
N GLU A 69 -6.58 29.56 -18.46
CA GLU A 69 -7.29 29.72 -19.73
C GLU A 69 -7.52 28.38 -20.45
N ASP A 70 -6.76 27.35 -20.10
CA ASP A 70 -7.04 25.98 -20.51
C ASP A 70 -8.16 25.46 -19.61
N LYS A 71 -9.41 25.76 -19.98
CA LYS A 71 -10.58 25.03 -19.51
C LYS A 71 -10.52 23.61 -20.08
N VAL A 72 -9.54 22.86 -19.61
CA VAL A 72 -9.50 21.42 -19.75
C VAL A 72 -10.79 20.93 -19.13
N ASP A 73 -11.62 20.36 -19.98
CA ASP A 73 -12.88 19.76 -19.57
C ASP A 73 -12.50 18.56 -18.68
N GLN A 74 -12.36 18.80 -17.36
CA GLN A 74 -11.83 17.81 -16.41
C GLN A 74 -12.61 16.50 -16.47
N LYS A 75 -13.88 16.58 -16.91
CA LYS A 75 -14.74 15.43 -17.15
C LYS A 75 -14.31 14.62 -18.38
N ALA A 76 -13.84 15.28 -19.44
CA ALA A 76 -13.28 14.63 -20.62
C ALA A 76 -11.91 14.01 -20.32
N GLU A 77 -11.04 14.68 -19.56
CA GLU A 77 -9.74 14.10 -19.15
C GLU A 77 -9.88 12.96 -18.15
N ALA A 78 -10.72 13.10 -17.11
CA ALA A 78 -10.98 12.00 -16.19
C ALA A 78 -11.60 10.79 -16.92
N LYS A 79 -12.44 11.04 -17.94
CA LYS A 79 -12.99 9.99 -18.81
C LYS A 79 -11.92 9.39 -19.72
N ALA A 80 -11.02 10.20 -20.27
CA ALA A 80 -9.90 9.73 -21.10
C ALA A 80 -8.90 8.92 -20.28
N PHE A 81 -8.60 9.33 -19.04
CA PHE A 81 -7.74 8.61 -18.11
C PHE A 81 -8.39 7.29 -17.65
N ALA A 82 -9.68 7.30 -17.31
CA ALA A 82 -10.41 6.08 -16.97
C ALA A 82 -10.56 5.13 -18.17
N LEU A 83 -10.63 5.65 -19.41
CA LEU A 83 -10.61 4.86 -20.62
C LEU A 83 -9.20 4.30 -20.88
N ALA A 84 -8.16 5.10 -20.69
CA ALA A 84 -6.76 4.68 -20.79
C ALA A 84 -6.41 3.60 -19.76
N LEU A 85 -6.91 3.67 -18.52
CA LEU A 85 -6.74 2.61 -17.53
C LEU A 85 -7.49 1.32 -17.89
N LYS A 86 -8.61 1.42 -18.62
CA LYS A 86 -9.36 0.24 -19.11
C LYS A 86 -8.70 -0.40 -20.33
N ASP A 87 -8.08 0.43 -21.18
CA ASP A 87 -7.39 0.00 -22.39
C ASP A 87 -5.93 -0.38 -22.12
N ALA A 88 -5.34 0.11 -21.02
CA ALA A 88 -4.11 -0.38 -20.42
C ALA A 88 -4.36 -1.75 -19.76
N ARG A 89 -4.82 -2.72 -20.56
CA ARG A 89 -4.41 -4.09 -20.28
C ARG A 89 -2.89 -4.11 -20.48
N PRO A 90 -2.12 -4.69 -19.54
CA PRO A 90 -0.71 -4.90 -19.79
C PRO A 90 -0.58 -5.63 -21.12
N ASN A 91 0.16 -5.03 -22.05
CA ASN A 91 0.50 -5.70 -23.29
C ASN A 91 1.26 -6.97 -22.87
N PRO A 92 0.79 -8.19 -23.17
CA PRO A 92 1.34 -9.42 -22.60
C PRO A 92 2.79 -9.74 -22.99
N GLY A 93 3.51 -8.80 -23.62
CA GLY A 93 4.90 -8.92 -24.03
C GLY A 93 5.85 -7.82 -23.52
N ASN A 94 5.42 -6.85 -22.68
CA ASN A 94 6.36 -5.87 -22.10
C ASN A 94 6.12 -5.71 -20.59
N TRP A 95 6.71 -6.62 -19.81
CA TRP A 95 6.62 -6.67 -18.36
C TRP A 95 7.62 -5.75 -17.64
N ASP A 96 8.56 -5.15 -18.39
CA ASP A 96 9.66 -4.36 -17.84
C ASP A 96 9.23 -2.95 -17.36
N GLU A 97 8.03 -2.49 -17.72
CA GLU A 97 7.56 -1.13 -17.41
C GLU A 97 6.48 -1.06 -16.33
N VAL A 98 6.00 -2.19 -15.80
CA VAL A 98 4.96 -2.18 -14.76
C VAL A 98 5.62 -2.33 -13.38
N PRO A 99 5.50 -1.34 -12.47
CA PRO A 99 6.07 -1.46 -11.14
C PRO A 99 5.40 -2.63 -10.40
N PHE A 100 6.23 -3.58 -9.97
CA PHE A 100 5.78 -4.69 -9.12
C PHE A 100 5.32 -4.13 -7.77
N ILE A 101 4.06 -4.42 -7.42
CA ILE A 101 3.50 -4.07 -6.11
C ILE A 101 3.27 -5.36 -5.33
N ALA A 102 4.02 -5.52 -4.24
CA ALA A 102 3.79 -6.58 -3.26
C ALA A 102 3.36 -5.99 -1.92
N GLN A 103 2.46 -6.71 -1.27
CA GLN A 103 2.22 -6.56 0.15
C GLN A 103 3.28 -7.35 0.90
N CYS A 104 3.98 -6.66 1.80
CA CYS A 104 5.01 -7.25 2.64
C CYS A 104 4.54 -7.23 4.10
N THR A 105 4.67 -8.38 4.77
CA THR A 105 4.49 -8.48 6.23
C THR A 105 5.86 -8.68 6.87
N VAL A 106 6.24 -7.74 7.75
CA VAL A 106 7.50 -7.77 8.48
C VAL A 106 7.19 -8.02 9.95
N ASP A 107 7.83 -9.01 10.56
CA ASP A 107 7.83 -9.17 12.01
C ASP A 107 8.89 -8.22 12.58
N LEU A 108 8.48 -7.33 13.49
CA LEU A 108 9.39 -6.45 14.23
C LEU A 108 9.36 -6.85 15.70
N GLU A 109 10.51 -7.22 16.26
CA GLU A 109 10.64 -7.33 17.70
C GLU A 109 10.79 -5.94 18.33
N PRO A 110 10.40 -5.74 19.61
CA PRO A 110 10.53 -4.44 20.27
C PRO A 110 11.96 -3.86 20.28
N CYS A 111 12.99 -4.71 20.22
CA CYS A 111 14.38 -4.27 20.12
C CYS A 111 14.75 -3.72 18.74
N ASP A 112 14.06 -4.15 17.68
CA ASP A 112 14.34 -3.75 16.29
C ASP A 112 13.80 -2.36 15.98
N TYR A 113 12.85 -1.85 16.79
CA TYR A 113 12.23 -0.55 16.57
C TYR A 113 13.24 0.60 16.63
N ASN A 114 14.26 0.49 17.49
CA ASN A 114 15.33 1.49 17.55
C ASN A 114 16.21 1.46 16.30
N ASP A 115 16.51 0.29 15.77
CA ASP A 115 17.31 0.16 14.55
C ASP A 115 16.52 0.70 13.34
N VAL A 116 15.22 0.36 13.23
CA VAL A 116 14.32 0.93 12.20
C VAL A 116 14.21 2.45 12.34
N SER A 117 14.02 2.97 13.55
CA SER A 117 13.95 4.41 13.79
C SER A 117 15.23 5.14 13.40
N ARG A 118 16.40 4.54 13.66
CA ARG A 118 17.71 5.08 13.25
C ARG A 118 17.90 5.05 11.73
N VAL A 119 17.48 3.99 11.05
CA VAL A 119 17.52 3.92 9.58
C VAL A 119 16.62 4.99 8.98
N LEU A 120 15.39 5.15 9.49
CA LEU A 120 14.41 6.12 9.00
C LEU A 120 14.81 7.58 9.24
N SER A 121 15.53 7.85 10.32
CA SER A 121 16.06 9.19 10.63
C SER A 121 17.34 9.53 9.85
N GLY A 122 17.87 8.60 9.05
CA GLY A 122 19.14 8.79 8.33
C GLY A 122 20.36 8.81 9.25
N GLU A 123 20.21 8.35 10.51
CA GLU A 123 21.30 8.27 11.49
C GLU A 123 22.20 7.05 11.28
N VAL A 124 21.85 6.18 10.33
CA VAL A 124 22.58 4.96 10.01
C VAL A 124 23.43 5.20 8.77
N THR A 125 24.75 5.07 8.94
CA THR A 125 25.72 5.08 7.82
C THR A 125 25.65 3.77 7.04
N ASP A 126 26.07 3.75 5.77
CA ASP A 126 26.10 2.52 4.92
C ASP A 126 26.80 1.32 5.58
N VAL A 127 27.83 1.57 6.39
CA VAL A 127 28.57 0.52 7.13
C VAL A 127 27.72 -0.13 8.22
N GLN A 128 26.81 0.62 8.83
CA GLN A 128 25.90 0.13 9.87
C GLN A 128 24.68 -0.58 9.27
N CYS A 129 24.27 -0.25 8.03
CA CYS A 129 23.21 -0.97 7.33
C CYS A 129 23.53 -2.47 7.19
N ALA A 130 24.78 -2.83 6.90
CA ALA A 130 25.22 -4.22 6.83
C ALA A 130 25.10 -4.98 8.16
N THR A 131 24.99 -4.27 9.29
CA THR A 131 24.82 -4.88 10.62
C THR A 131 23.34 -5.08 10.97
N ILE A 132 22.45 -4.34 10.30
CA ILE A 132 20.99 -4.42 10.43
C ILE A 132 20.43 -5.43 9.42
N GLU A 133 21.15 -5.66 8.33
CA GLU A 133 20.86 -6.68 7.33
C GLU A 133 20.80 -8.08 7.98
N GLY A 134 19.62 -8.71 7.92
CA GLY A 134 19.35 -10.01 8.57
C GLY A 134 18.62 -9.94 9.92
N ARG A 135 18.38 -8.75 10.49
CA ARG A 135 17.53 -8.58 11.69
C ARG A 135 16.05 -8.37 11.38
N LEU A 136 15.75 -7.87 10.18
CA LEU A 136 14.37 -7.72 9.70
C LEU A 136 13.95 -9.01 9.01
N HIS A 137 13.09 -9.78 9.67
CA HIS A 137 12.56 -11.01 9.11
C HIS A 137 11.32 -10.69 8.26
N LEU A 138 11.50 -10.76 6.95
CA LEU A 138 10.41 -10.80 5.98
C LEU A 138 9.64 -12.11 6.18
N ARG A 139 8.45 -12.03 6.79
CA ARG A 139 7.63 -13.23 7.04
C ARG A 139 6.90 -13.66 5.78
N ASP A 140 6.30 -12.71 5.08
CA ASP A 140 5.53 -13.02 3.88
C ASP A 140 5.58 -11.89 2.87
N LEU A 141 5.67 -12.27 1.59
CA LEU A 141 5.68 -11.36 0.46
C LEU A 141 4.59 -11.81 -0.52
N CYS A 142 3.41 -11.22 -0.40
CA CYS A 142 2.27 -11.56 -1.24
C CYS A 142 2.18 -10.55 -2.39
N PRO A 143 2.21 -10.97 -3.66
CA PRO A 143 1.90 -10.10 -4.77
C PRO A 143 0.53 -9.48 -4.54
N SER A 144 0.42 -8.16 -4.67
CA SER A 144 -0.88 -7.50 -4.60
C SER A 144 -1.80 -8.09 -5.68
N GLU A 145 -3.13 -8.14 -5.47
CA GLU A 145 -4.09 -8.61 -6.50
C GLU A 145 -4.04 -7.78 -7.80
N PHE A 146 -3.33 -6.65 -7.79
CA PHE A 146 -3.00 -5.83 -8.95
C PHE A 146 -1.76 -6.31 -9.74
N SER A 147 -1.01 -7.29 -9.22
CA SER A 147 0.06 -8.00 -9.92
C SER A 147 -0.57 -9.08 -10.79
N ALA A 148 -0.19 -9.12 -12.07
CA ALA A 148 -0.77 -10.00 -13.08
C ALA A 148 -0.84 -11.49 -12.64
N PRO A 149 -1.82 -12.27 -13.14
CA PRO A 149 -1.92 -13.69 -12.83
C PRO A 149 -0.61 -14.41 -13.21
N PRO A 150 -0.19 -15.42 -12.42
CA PRO A 150 1.03 -16.16 -12.71
C PRO A 150 0.97 -16.74 -14.11
N ILE A 151 2.00 -16.44 -14.92
CA ILE A 151 2.12 -16.97 -16.28
C ILE A 151 2.12 -18.51 -16.15
N PRO A 152 1.22 -19.23 -16.84
CA PRO A 152 1.26 -20.68 -16.84
C PRO A 152 2.62 -21.09 -17.42
N ILE A 153 3.47 -21.70 -16.59
CA ILE A 153 4.75 -22.24 -17.01
C ILE A 153 4.42 -23.33 -18.01
N ALA A 154 4.58 -23.04 -19.31
CA ALA A 154 4.45 -24.03 -20.35
C ALA A 154 5.38 -25.18 -19.98
N SER A 155 4.81 -26.36 -19.79
CA SER A 155 5.55 -27.59 -19.49
C SER A 155 6.59 -27.80 -20.58
N VAL A 156 7.85 -27.55 -20.24
CA VAL A 156 8.99 -27.83 -21.11
C VAL A 156 9.06 -29.34 -21.28
N SER A 157 8.45 -29.83 -22.35
CA SER A 157 8.62 -31.20 -22.82
C SER A 157 10.09 -31.41 -23.17
N ARG A 158 10.83 -32.13 -22.31
CA ARG A 158 12.21 -32.54 -22.61
C ARG A 158 12.22 -33.33 -23.92
N PRO A 159 13.14 -33.04 -24.87
CA PRO A 159 13.32 -33.89 -26.02
C PRO A 159 13.77 -35.28 -25.55
N ARG A 160 13.01 -36.29 -25.97
CA ARG A 160 13.31 -37.71 -25.78
C ARG A 160 14.55 -38.00 -26.61
N SER A 161 15.66 -38.33 -25.96
CA SER A 161 16.85 -38.84 -26.62
C SER A 161 16.48 -40.13 -27.36
N GLU A 162 16.61 -40.11 -28.69
CA GLU A 162 16.55 -41.29 -29.55
C GLU A 162 17.82 -42.12 -29.32
N GLU A 163 17.61 -43.43 -29.15
CA GLU A 163 18.61 -44.49 -29.03
C GLU A 163 18.62 -45.32 -30.33
#